data_AF-U9V3E4-F1
#
_entry.id   AF-U9V3E4-F1
#
_cell.length_a   1.000
_cell.length_b   1.000
_cell.length_c   1.000
_cell.angle_alpha   90.00
_cell.angle_beta   90.00
_cell.angle_gamma   90.00
#
_symmetry.space_group_name_H-M   'P 1'
#
loop_
_entity.id
_entity.type
_entity.pdbx_description
1 polymer ?
#
loop_
_entity_poly.entity_id
_entity_poly.type
_entity_poly.pdbx_seq_one_letter_code
_entity_poly.pdbx_strand_id
1 'polypeptide(L)' 'MEISCYVKDYDQALYYNSNHGPTFDDDLDIYAKSGNNNMNSSNKKYNFIRCKQQSYEKKIRDTEDKFSIKDYEVFQILI' A
#
# COMPACT_ATOMS: atom_id res chain seq x y z
N MET A 1 -0.37 -14.75 1.37
CA MET A 1 -1.53 -14.17 2.08
C MET A 1 -2.40 -13.59 1.01
N GLU A 2 -3.65 -14.04 0.93
CA GLU A 2 -4.62 -13.60 -0.08
C GLU A 2 -5.70 -12.78 0.63
N ILE A 3 -6.01 -11.59 0.12
CA ILE A 3 -6.88 -10.61 0.78
C ILE A 3 -7.91 -10.13 -0.24
N SER A 4 -9.20 -10.34 0.04
CA SER A 4 -10.31 -9.91 -0.81
C SER A 4 -11.06 -8.73 -0.20
N CYS A 5 -10.60 -7.52 -0.54
CA CYS A 5 -11.17 -6.20 -0.25
C CYS A 5 -12.33 -5.77 -1.19
N TYR A 6 -13.54 -5.46 -0.72
CA TYR A 6 -14.51 -4.68 -1.53
C TYR A 6 -14.25 -3.19 -1.36
N VAL A 7 -14.08 -2.49 -2.48
CA VAL A 7 -13.83 -1.03 -2.56
C VAL A 7 -15.16 -0.29 -2.42
N LYS A 8 -15.21 0.72 -1.54
CA LYS A 8 -16.38 1.61 -1.42
C LYS A 8 -16.39 2.72 -2.47
N ASP A 9 -15.21 3.26 -2.78
CA ASP A 9 -15.00 4.34 -3.75
C ASP A 9 -13.79 4.01 -4.63
N TYR A 10 -14.03 3.74 -5.92
CA TYR A 10 -13.00 3.35 -6.87
C TYR A 10 -12.00 4.46 -7.15
N ASP A 11 -12.41 5.73 -7.09
CA ASP A 11 -11.54 6.87 -7.39
C ASP A 11 -10.53 7.11 -6.26
N GLN A 12 -10.83 6.64 -5.05
CA GLN A 12 -9.94 6.72 -3.87
C GLN A 12 -9.12 5.44 -3.65
N ALA A 13 -9.51 4.32 -4.26
CA ALA A 13 -8.91 3.01 -3.97
C ALA A 13 -7.45 2.86 -4.42
N LEU A 14 -7.00 3.69 -5.36
CA LEU A 14 -5.66 3.62 -5.92
C LEU A 14 -4.97 4.98 -5.76
N TYR A 15 -3.93 5.00 -4.94
CA TYR A 15 -3.06 6.17 -4.83
C TYR A 15 -1.68 5.84 -5.42
N TYR A 16 -1.15 6.77 -6.21
CA TYR A 16 0.18 6.63 -6.81
C TYR A 16 0.96 7.93 -6.68
N ASN A 17 2.14 7.84 -6.08
CA ASN A 17 3.07 8.95 -5.92
C ASN A 17 4.49 8.42 -6.12
N SER A 18 5.40 9.25 -6.62
CA SER A 18 6.83 8.95 -6.77
C SER A 18 7.50 8.30 -5.53
N ASN A 19 6.99 8.54 -4.32
CA ASN A 19 7.52 7.97 -3.07
C ASN A 19 6.76 6.74 -2.57
N HIS A 20 5.63 6.42 -3.18
CA HIS A 20 4.74 5.33 -2.80
C HIS A 20 4.87 4.17 -3.81
N GLY A 21 4.67 2.94 -3.35
CA GLY A 21 4.33 1.84 -4.24
C GLY A 21 2.85 1.92 -4.63
N PRO A 22 2.32 0.93 -5.36
CA PRO A 22 0.87 0.71 -5.40
C PRO A 22 0.30 0.64 -3.98
N THR A 23 -0.54 1.61 -3.62
CA THR A 23 -1.23 1.66 -2.32
C THR A 23 -2.74 1.60 -2.50
N PHE A 24 -3.40 0.91 -1.57
CA PHE A 24 -4.86 0.84 -1.47
C PHE A 24 -5.34 1.98 -0.58
N ASP A 25 -5.33 3.20 -1.12
CA ASP A 25 -5.50 4.42 -0.33
C ASP A 25 -4.54 4.43 0.90
N ASP A 26 -5.02 4.88 2.06
CA ASP A 26 -4.36 4.80 3.36
C ASP A 26 -4.52 3.43 4.07
N ASP A 27 -5.28 2.47 3.51
CA ASP A 27 -5.45 1.13 4.10
C ASP A 27 -4.20 0.26 3.94
N LEU A 28 -3.44 0.41 2.86
CA LEU A 28 -2.13 -0.19 2.66
C LEU A 28 -1.11 0.87 2.26
N ASP A 29 -0.39 1.38 3.26
CA ASP A 29 0.72 2.31 3.06
C ASP A 29 1.98 1.52 2.69
N ILE A 30 2.52 1.75 1.49
CA ILE A 30 3.85 1.26 1.07
C ILE A 30 4.61 2.46 0.52
N TYR A 31 5.60 2.97 1.25
CA TYR A 31 6.38 4.12 0.79
C TYR A 31 7.83 4.12 1.30
N ALA A 32 8.67 4.91 0.63
CA ALA A 32 10.04 5.18 1.04
C ALA A 32 10.09 6.46 1.87
N LYS A 33 10.41 6.36 3.17
CA LYS A 33 10.49 7.54 4.04
C LYS A 33 11.66 8.44 3.60
N SER A 34 11.41 9.75 3.49
CA SER A 34 12.28 10.81 2.92
C SER A 34 13.66 11.03 3.58
N GLY A 35 14.18 10.10 4.40
CA GLY A 35 15.55 10.17 4.91
C GLY A 35 16.61 9.66 3.93
N ASN A 36 16.20 9.00 2.84
CA ASN A 36 17.11 8.52 1.80
C ASN A 36 17.19 9.56 0.67
N ASN A 37 18.14 10.48 0.78
CA ASN A 37 18.45 11.55 -0.18
C ASN A 37 18.95 11.06 -1.57
N ASN A 38 18.88 9.76 -1.85
CA ASN A 38 19.23 9.18 -3.15
C ASN A 38 17.96 8.85 -3.92
N MET A 39 17.35 9.90 -4.46
CA MET A 39 16.12 9.87 -5.25
C MET A 39 16.38 9.40 -6.69
N ASN A 40 17.08 8.27 -6.86
CA ASN A 40 17.09 7.56 -8.13
C ASN A 40 15.92 6.58 -8.10
N SER A 41 14.91 6.84 -8.94
CA SER A 41 13.64 6.10 -8.98
C SER A 41 13.80 4.58 -9.16
N SER A 42 14.93 4.15 -9.72
CA SER A 42 15.22 2.75 -10.05
C SER A 42 15.61 1.86 -8.86
N ASN A 43 15.92 2.41 -7.68
CA ASN A 43 16.39 1.61 -6.54
C ASN A 43 15.76 2.01 -5.18
N LYS A 44 14.56 2.61 -5.22
CA LYS A 44 13.82 2.96 -3.99
C LYS A 44 13.42 1.68 -3.27
N LYS A 45 14.04 1.42 -2.11
CA LYS A 45 13.58 0.39 -1.17
C LYS A 45 12.43 0.96 -0.34
N TYR A 46 11.22 0.44 -0.55
CA TYR A 46 10.10 0.72 0.34
C TYR A 46 10.41 0.14 1.71
N ASN A 47 10.56 1.02 2.69
CA ASN A 47 10.98 0.66 4.04
C ASN A 47 9.93 1.01 5.10
N PHE A 48 8.83 1.60 4.67
CA PHE A 48 7.68 1.87 5.49
C PHE A 48 6.49 1.13 4.90
N ILE A 49 5.98 0.17 5.67
CA ILE A 49 4.80 -0.59 5.31
C ILE A 49 3.88 -0.68 6.52
N ARG A 50 2.60 -0.34 6.35
CA ARG A 50 1.58 -0.39 7.41
C ARG A 50 0.21 -0.66 6.78
N CYS A 51 -0.66 -1.34 7.54
CA CYS A 51 -2.08 -1.42 7.25
C CYS A 51 -2.90 -0.56 8.22
N LYS A 52 -3.95 0.06 7.72
CA LYS A 52 -5.01 0.72 8.51
C LYS A 52 -6.37 0.28 7.99
N GLN A 53 -7.44 0.69 8.66
CA GLN A 53 -8.80 0.56 8.16
C GLN A 53 -9.41 1.96 7.93
N GLN A 54 -9.54 2.38 6.67
CA GLN A 54 -10.08 3.69 6.28
C GLN A 54 -11.19 3.53 5.22
N SER A 55 -10.85 2.98 4.06
CA SER A 55 -11.67 2.99 2.85
C SER A 55 -12.28 1.63 2.52
N TYR A 56 -11.67 0.54 2.98
CA TYR A 56 -12.22 -0.81 2.84
C TYR A 56 -13.08 -1.25 4.04
N GLU A 57 -14.11 -2.08 3.78
CA GLU A 57 -15.00 -2.58 4.84
C GLU A 57 -14.29 -3.49 5.84
N LYS A 58 -13.31 -4.26 5.36
CA LYS A 58 -12.57 -5.23 6.15
C LYS A 58 -11.12 -4.80 6.26
N LYS A 59 -10.55 -5.02 7.44
CA LYS A 59 -9.12 -4.84 7.67
C LYS A 59 -8.30 -5.70 6.72
N ILE A 60 -7.25 -5.12 6.16
CA ILE A 60 -6.22 -5.86 5.40
C ILE A 60 -5.39 -6.73 6.35
N ARG A 61 -5.16 -6.25 7.58
CA ARG A 61 -4.47 -6.97 8.68
C ARG A 61 -5.11 -6.65 10.03
N ASP A 62 -5.05 -7.61 10.95
CA ASP A 62 -5.59 -7.43 12.30
C ASP A 62 -4.85 -6.35 13.10
N THR A 63 -3.55 -6.17 12.84
CA THR A 63 -2.69 -5.17 13.50
C THR A 63 -2.27 -4.05 12.55
N GLU A 64 -2.20 -2.84 13.09
CA GLU A 64 -1.69 -1.65 12.40
C GLU A 64 -0.16 -1.47 12.57
N ASP A 65 0.51 -2.50 13.08
CA ASP A 65 1.96 -2.48 13.25
C ASP A 65 2.67 -2.42 11.90
N LYS A 66 3.87 -1.84 11.92
CA LYS A 66 4.75 -1.88 10.76
C LYS A 66 5.22 -3.31 10.51
N PHE A 67 5.34 -3.66 9.24
CA PHE A 67 5.85 -4.97 8.84
C PHE A 67 6.79 -4.84 7.64
N SER A 68 7.43 -5.95 7.27
CA SER A 68 8.24 -6.05 6.06
C SER A 68 7.54 -6.96 5.05
N ILE A 69 7.69 -6.64 3.77
CA ILE A 69 7.25 -7.48 2.66
C ILE A 69 8.45 -7.66 1.72
N LYS A 70 8.65 -8.88 1.22
CA LYS A 70 9.71 -9.14 0.25
C LYS A 70 9.22 -8.82 -1.14
N ASP A 71 8.09 -9.46 -1.50
CA ASP A 71 7.45 -9.36 -2.80
C ASP A 71 5.92 -9.37 -2.57
N TYR A 72 5.17 -8.65 -3.39
CA TYR A 72 3.71 -8.65 -3.37
C TYR A 72 3.15 -8.41 -4.77
N GLU A 73 1.97 -8.94 -5.03
CA GLU A 73 1.25 -8.80 -6.30
C GLU A 73 -0.13 -8.19 -6.03
N VAL A 74 -0.55 -7.29 -6.92
CA VAL A 74 -1.85 -6.62 -6.85
C VAL A 74 -2.64 -6.99 -8.09
N PHE A 75 -3.85 -7.49 -7.90
CA PHE A 75 -4.79 -7.83 -8.98
C PHE A 75 -6.03 -6.95 -8.86
N GLN A 76 -6.42 -6.32 -9.98
CA GLN A 76 -7.70 -5.61 -10.08
C GLN A 76 -8.70 -6.53 -10.77
N ILE A 77 -9.83 -6.79 -10.10
CA ILE A 77 -10.94 -7.53 -10.68
C ILE A 77 -12.02 -6.52 -11.05
N LEU A 78 -12.31 -6.38 -12.35
CA LEU A 78 -13.42 -5.57 -12.85
C LEU A 78 -14.67 -6.46 -12.86
N ILE A 79 -15.73 -6.04 -12.17
CA ILE A 79 -17.03 -6.73 -12.08
C ILE A 79 -18.08 -5.93 -12.84
#